data_AF-A0A2H3HT72-F1
#
_entry.id   AF-A0A2H3HT72-F1
#
_cell.length_a   1.000
_cell.length_b   1.000
_cell.length_c   1.000
_cell.angle_alpha   90.00
_cell.angle_beta   90.00
_cell.angle_gamma   90.00
#
_symmetry.space_group_name_H-M   'P 1'
#
loop_
_entity.id
_entity.type
_entity.pdbx_description
1 polymer ?
#
loop_
_entity_poly.entity_id
_entity_poly.type
_entity_poly.pdbx_seq_one_letter_code
_entity_poly.pdbx_strand_id
1 'polypeptide(L)'
;MGQWWVDSRIEATVTRSYVASQLLPDEIERLDRPVAFGGEDLTERTYWESIRNDAPRLFLILVDLGVPDQIFGVVDDGWDDAELPIALEDVDRLLLTATRDEKVEKKFYQRQFHYLLKPLQRGNHVAYKDNEVVPLDVVEKPSLPTHKSHGNDKVRLPNIPGEVFYRRRYVLGNGPGAMPVQDFLDAVHGIKGLQNEHMISYWASYTQHGYGYVLFTPAGDFTLKSFLATTPSQFKHLAKARRRELVMNWILCLVDTLCDFHGKNQSHGYIKPSTIFFTNQNHVFYSDSTRLTPDNVILHTDKSSFDRERYDYAAPELWSRPAGATSPTGRFPSDEHFGMVQTYDPSGSPTAMFIAPNPQLSGQQADIFSVGCIILELLSFLVKRTTSKFATFRSAKHKTAGRGGAVLDTSFHKNLGQVEAWMSGLAKDASRKSSSSKDGANILKGVTPMLHVVTGMLAMNPYDRPPAIEVQQRIYQILTEVCDISEPHCVHQYAHDLESSFGGLQIQTVGDGMMGVSPPGGSNTTYGTPRTYEHSRNGSSGGYSQGQLVFNRYEHRVPGLAISRTHSTRA
;
A
#
# COMPACT_ATOMS: atom_id res chain seq x y z
N MET A 1 13.90 12.17 24.06
CA MET A 1 13.29 10.91 23.57
C MET A 1 12.81 10.18 24.80
N GLY A 2 11.54 9.78 24.84
CA GLY A 2 11.05 8.96 25.95
C GLY A 2 11.86 7.66 25.94
N GLN A 3 12.53 7.36 27.06
CA GLN A 3 13.37 6.18 27.11
C GLN A 3 12.45 5.01 27.53
N TRP A 4 12.12 4.14 26.59
CA TRP A 4 11.26 2.97 26.79
C TRP A 4 11.96 1.89 27.62
N TRP A 5 11.26 1.26 28.58
CA TRP A 5 11.78 0.15 29.38
C TRP A 5 11.51 -1.20 28.69
N VAL A 6 12.19 -1.42 27.57
CA VAL A 6 12.24 -2.74 26.92
C VAL A 6 13.19 -3.67 27.66
N ASP A 7 13.03 -4.97 27.50
CA ASP A 7 13.76 -6.02 28.25
C ASP A 7 15.28 -5.81 28.22
N SER A 8 15.85 -5.59 27.03
CA SER A 8 17.28 -5.35 26.87
C SER A 8 17.80 -4.14 27.64
N ARG A 9 16.97 -3.12 27.85
CA ARG A 9 17.32 -1.96 28.66
C ARG A 9 17.21 -2.26 30.14
N ILE A 10 16.16 -2.98 30.56
CA ILE A 10 15.98 -3.38 31.96
C ILE A 10 17.20 -4.22 32.38
N GLU A 11 17.54 -5.24 31.61
CA GLU A 11 18.72 -6.09 31.83
C GLU A 11 20.03 -5.28 31.88
N ALA A 12 20.21 -4.32 30.97
CA ALA A 12 21.39 -3.46 30.95
C ALA A 12 21.44 -2.45 32.10
N THR A 13 20.29 -2.10 32.69
CA THR A 13 20.20 -1.09 33.75
C THR A 13 20.31 -1.70 35.14
N VAL A 14 19.64 -2.83 35.40
CA VAL A 14 19.61 -3.51 36.70
C VAL A 14 20.91 -4.27 36.93
N THR A 15 21.97 -3.49 37.14
CA THR A 15 23.32 -3.95 37.49
C THR A 15 23.55 -3.78 38.99
N ARG A 16 24.50 -4.52 39.56
CA ARG A 16 24.80 -4.44 40.99
C ARG A 16 25.19 -3.03 41.42
N SER A 17 25.99 -2.35 40.59
CA SER A 17 26.37 -0.96 40.79
C SER A 17 25.18 -0.01 40.76
N TYR A 18 24.22 -0.25 39.87
CA TYR A 18 23.02 0.57 39.78
C TYR A 18 22.13 0.35 41.01
N VAL A 19 21.84 -0.90 41.38
CA VAL A 19 21.03 -1.21 42.57
C VAL A 19 21.65 -0.60 43.82
N ALA A 20 22.94 -0.81 44.04
CA ALA A 20 23.65 -0.22 45.18
C ALA A 20 23.60 1.32 45.19
N SER A 21 23.58 1.97 44.02
CA SER A 21 23.46 3.45 43.93
C SER A 21 22.10 4.00 44.36
N GLN A 22 21.08 3.15 44.45
CA GLN A 22 19.72 3.53 44.86
C GLN A 22 19.43 3.20 46.34
N LEU A 23 20.36 2.56 47.05
CA LEU A 23 20.16 2.06 48.42
C LEU A 23 21.11 2.75 49.41
N LEU A 24 20.73 2.75 50.69
CA LEU A 24 21.57 3.22 51.80
C LEU A 24 22.69 2.21 52.12
N PRO A 25 23.79 2.62 52.79
CA PRO A 25 24.90 1.72 53.13
C PRO A 25 24.48 0.42 53.82
N ASP A 26 23.61 0.51 54.83
CA ASP A 26 23.14 -0.66 55.60
C ASP A 26 22.25 -1.60 54.74
N GLU A 27 21.56 -1.05 53.74
CA GLU A 27 20.74 -1.80 52.78
C GLU A 27 21.61 -2.49 51.71
N ILE A 28 22.72 -1.85 51.31
CA ILE A 28 23.69 -2.44 50.38
C ILE A 28 24.29 -3.72 51.01
N GLU A 29 24.60 -3.71 52.30
CA GLU A 29 25.08 -4.90 53.01
C GLU A 29 24.03 -6.03 53.03
N ARG A 30 22.74 -5.70 52.94
CA ARG A 30 21.66 -6.68 52.89
C ARG A 30 21.61 -7.43 51.56
N LEU A 31 22.12 -6.87 50.47
CA LEU A 31 22.12 -7.49 49.14
C LEU A 31 22.81 -8.86 49.11
N ASP A 32 23.84 -9.07 49.94
CA ASP A 32 24.60 -10.33 50.02
C ASP A 32 24.03 -11.32 51.05
N ARG A 33 22.95 -10.95 51.76
CA ARG A 33 22.30 -11.84 52.72
C ARG A 33 21.34 -12.80 52.00
N PRO A 34 21.15 -14.02 52.54
CA PRO A 34 20.10 -14.92 52.06
C PRO A 34 18.72 -14.31 52.31
N VAL A 35 17.77 -14.60 51.42
CA VAL A 35 16.37 -14.18 51.56
C VAL A 35 15.74 -14.82 52.80
N ALA A 36 14.92 -14.08 53.55
CA ALA A 36 14.45 -14.48 54.87
C ALA A 36 13.45 -15.66 54.87
N PHE A 37 12.69 -15.85 53.79
CA PHE A 37 11.69 -16.91 53.63
C PHE A 37 11.97 -17.76 52.38
N GLY A 38 12.84 -18.76 52.52
CA GLY A 38 12.91 -19.93 51.64
C GLY A 38 12.72 -21.17 52.52
N GLY A 39 11.67 -21.96 52.25
CA GLY A 39 11.43 -23.21 52.98
C GLY A 39 12.67 -24.10 53.00
N GLU A 40 12.81 -24.88 54.08
CA GLU A 40 13.99 -25.62 54.57
C GLU A 40 14.88 -26.40 53.59
N ASP A 41 14.64 -26.40 52.27
CA ASP A 41 15.43 -27.19 51.32
C ASP A 41 15.72 -26.57 49.92
N LEU A 42 15.37 -25.32 49.58
CA LEU A 42 15.63 -24.84 48.21
C LEU A 42 16.11 -23.37 48.10
N THR A 43 17.44 -23.26 47.97
CA THR A 43 18.29 -22.18 47.40
C THR A 43 18.88 -21.15 48.37
N GLU A 44 20.22 -21.16 48.47
CA GLU A 44 21.10 -20.15 49.09
C GLU A 44 21.07 -18.80 48.32
N ARG A 45 19.92 -18.42 47.75
CA ARG A 45 19.81 -17.26 46.87
C ARG A 45 19.89 -15.98 47.69
N THR A 46 20.77 -15.08 47.27
CA THR A 46 20.93 -13.76 47.90
C THR A 46 19.86 -12.78 47.43
N TYR A 47 19.58 -11.73 48.20
CA TYR A 47 18.68 -10.65 47.74
C TYR A 47 19.13 -10.05 46.40
N TRP A 48 20.44 -9.92 46.18
CA TRP A 48 20.97 -9.47 44.88
C TRP A 48 20.56 -10.39 43.73
N GLU A 49 20.67 -11.71 43.90
CA GLU A 49 20.28 -12.67 42.87
C GLU A 49 18.78 -12.66 42.62
N SER A 50 17.96 -12.51 43.67
CA SER A 50 16.51 -12.36 43.52
C SER A 50 16.13 -11.08 42.76
N ILE A 51 16.74 -9.94 43.09
CA ILE A 51 16.49 -8.68 42.39
C ILE A 51 16.92 -8.77 40.92
N ARG A 52 18.08 -9.37 40.65
CA ARG A 52 18.62 -9.45 39.29
C ARG A 52 17.80 -10.40 38.40
N ASN A 53 17.41 -11.56 38.93
CA ASN A 53 16.87 -12.64 38.11
C ASN A 53 15.33 -12.69 38.14
N ASP A 54 14.73 -12.33 39.27
CA ASP A 54 13.29 -12.55 39.50
C ASP A 54 12.51 -11.23 39.60
N ALA A 55 13.09 -10.16 40.16
CA ALA A 55 12.39 -8.89 40.43
C ALA A 55 12.99 -7.59 39.82
N PRO A 56 13.62 -7.59 38.62
CA PRO A 56 14.24 -6.39 38.08
C PRO A 56 13.25 -5.27 37.73
N ARG A 57 12.03 -5.59 37.25
CA ARG A 57 10.99 -4.59 36.95
C ARG A 57 10.40 -4.03 38.23
N LEU A 58 10.08 -4.89 39.20
CA LEU A 58 9.61 -4.46 40.52
C LEU A 58 10.60 -3.45 41.14
N PHE A 59 11.89 -3.78 41.17
CA PHE A 59 12.91 -2.86 41.68
C PHE A 59 12.90 -1.52 40.94
N LEU A 60 12.84 -1.51 39.61
CA LEU A 60 12.81 -0.26 38.85
C LEU A 60 11.54 0.55 39.09
N ILE A 61 10.38 -0.08 39.28
CA ILE A 61 9.14 0.60 39.64
C ILE A 61 9.30 1.28 41.00
N LEU A 62 9.86 0.58 41.99
CA LEU A 62 10.11 1.12 43.33
C LEU A 62 11.09 2.31 43.31
N VAL A 63 12.15 2.22 42.52
CA VAL A 63 13.06 3.36 42.25
C VAL A 63 12.29 4.55 41.65
N ASP A 64 11.44 4.32 40.65
CA ASP A 64 10.63 5.37 40.01
C ASP A 64 9.57 5.99 40.95
N LEU A 65 9.22 5.31 42.03
CA LEU A 65 8.34 5.79 43.10
C LEU A 65 9.10 6.47 44.25
N GLY A 66 10.43 6.33 44.30
CA GLY A 66 11.28 6.87 45.36
C GLY A 66 11.32 6.03 46.64
N VAL A 67 11.00 4.74 46.56
CA VAL A 67 11.01 3.78 47.68
C VAL A 67 11.79 2.48 47.35
N PRO A 68 13.04 2.58 46.86
CA PRO A 68 13.80 1.42 46.37
C PRO A 68 14.09 0.38 47.46
N ASP A 69 14.16 0.78 48.73
CA ASP A 69 14.41 -0.06 49.90
C ASP A 69 13.29 -1.08 50.15
N GLN A 70 12.08 -0.82 49.68
CA GLN A 70 10.94 -1.71 49.83
C GLN A 70 11.09 -3.03 49.06
N ILE A 71 12.08 -3.12 48.16
CA ILE A 71 12.36 -4.34 47.39
C ILE A 71 12.62 -5.54 48.30
N PHE A 72 13.23 -5.34 49.47
CA PHE A 72 13.50 -6.43 50.38
C PHE A 72 12.22 -7.03 50.96
N GLY A 73 11.26 -6.20 51.35
CA GLY A 73 9.95 -6.66 51.84
C GLY A 73 9.15 -7.36 50.74
N VAL A 74 9.17 -6.79 49.53
CA VAL A 74 8.53 -7.38 48.35
C VAL A 74 9.08 -8.79 48.06
N VAL A 75 10.40 -8.97 48.09
CA VAL A 75 11.04 -10.28 47.91
C VAL A 75 10.79 -11.22 49.10
N ASP A 76 10.80 -10.72 50.34
CA ASP A 76 10.51 -11.51 51.54
C ASP A 76 9.09 -12.10 51.52
N ASP A 77 8.12 -11.34 50.99
CA ASP A 77 6.74 -11.77 50.81
C ASP A 77 6.51 -12.63 49.55
N GLY A 78 7.57 -12.93 48.80
CA GLY A 78 7.55 -13.82 47.64
C GLY A 78 7.06 -13.21 46.34
N TRP A 79 7.01 -11.88 46.23
CA TRP A 79 6.64 -11.21 44.98
C TRP A 79 7.82 -11.12 44.02
N ASP A 80 7.58 -11.46 42.76
CA ASP A 80 8.54 -11.34 41.67
C ASP A 80 7.90 -10.71 40.42
N ASP A 81 8.68 -10.53 39.35
CA ASP A 81 8.20 -9.94 38.10
C ASP A 81 7.18 -10.84 37.37
N ALA A 82 7.05 -12.13 37.70
CA ALA A 82 6.07 -13.03 37.09
C ALA A 82 4.64 -12.74 37.59
N GLU A 83 4.51 -12.15 38.78
CA GLU A 83 3.24 -11.69 39.36
C GLU A 83 2.74 -10.37 38.74
N LEU A 84 3.55 -9.69 37.94
CA LEU A 84 3.14 -8.47 37.24
C LEU A 84 2.25 -8.78 36.01
N PRO A 85 1.18 -8.00 35.75
CA PRO A 85 0.75 -6.83 36.50
C PRO A 85 -0.10 -7.16 37.74
N ILE A 86 0.23 -6.53 38.86
CA ILE A 86 -0.52 -6.63 40.12
C ILE A 86 -1.80 -5.80 40.00
N ALA A 87 -2.94 -6.41 40.36
CA ALA A 87 -4.24 -5.76 40.36
C ALA A 87 -4.27 -4.63 41.40
N LEU A 88 -5.01 -3.55 41.13
CA LEU A 88 -5.03 -2.37 42.01
C LEU A 88 -5.42 -2.72 43.46
N GLU A 89 -6.31 -3.70 43.63
CA GLU A 89 -6.78 -4.21 44.91
C GLU A 89 -5.77 -5.07 45.68
N ASP A 90 -4.72 -5.57 45.02
CA ASP A 90 -3.64 -6.36 45.63
C ASP A 90 -2.37 -5.53 45.88
N VAL A 91 -2.30 -4.28 45.41
CA VAL A 91 -1.10 -3.44 45.58
C VAL A 91 -0.83 -3.09 47.04
N ASP A 92 -1.87 -3.02 47.88
CA ASP A 92 -1.71 -2.77 49.32
C ASP A 92 -0.93 -3.88 50.03
N ARG A 93 -0.94 -5.11 49.48
CA ARG A 93 -0.17 -6.27 49.98
C ARG A 93 1.34 -6.12 49.79
N LEU A 94 1.80 -5.19 48.95
CA LEU A 94 3.23 -4.89 48.80
C LEU A 94 3.79 -4.05 49.96
N LEU A 95 2.92 -3.49 50.82
CA LEU A 95 3.31 -2.73 52.01
C LEU A 95 4.34 -1.63 51.75
N LEU A 96 4.20 -0.91 50.62
CA LEU A 96 5.18 0.08 50.13
C LEU A 96 5.45 1.27 51.07
N THR A 97 4.61 1.48 52.07
CA THR A 97 4.71 2.57 53.04
C THR A 97 4.34 2.07 54.42
N ALA A 98 4.94 2.65 55.48
CA ALA A 98 4.70 2.26 56.87
C ALA A 98 3.21 2.35 57.29
N THR A 99 2.47 3.27 56.67
CA THR A 99 1.01 3.35 56.76
C THR A 99 0.43 3.33 55.36
N ARG A 100 -0.74 2.73 55.18
CA ARG A 100 -1.44 2.66 53.89
C ARG A 100 -1.52 4.04 53.21
N ASP A 101 -1.03 4.13 51.97
CA ASP A 101 -1.10 5.33 51.14
C ASP A 101 -1.64 5.00 49.74
N GLU A 102 -2.95 5.21 49.56
CA GLU A 102 -3.66 4.97 48.30
C GLU A 102 -3.05 5.72 47.10
N LYS A 103 -2.36 6.85 47.33
CA LYS A 103 -1.71 7.60 46.24
C LYS A 103 -0.48 6.88 45.73
N VAL A 104 0.31 6.27 46.62
CA VAL A 104 1.48 5.48 46.25
C VAL A 104 1.03 4.18 45.59
N GLU A 105 0.02 3.51 46.14
CA GLU A 105 -0.59 2.30 45.55
C GLU A 105 -1.08 2.56 44.11
N LYS A 106 -1.86 3.63 43.91
CA LYS A 106 -2.35 4.00 42.57
C LYS A 106 -1.22 4.38 41.62
N LYS A 107 -0.15 5.02 42.11
CA LYS A 107 1.03 5.33 41.29
C LYS A 107 1.77 4.07 40.89
N PHE A 108 2.00 3.13 41.81
CA PHE A 108 2.60 1.83 41.51
C PHE A 108 1.77 1.11 40.43
N TYR A 109 0.46 1.02 40.64
CA TYR A 109 -0.45 0.37 39.72
C TYR A 109 -0.37 0.97 38.30
N GLN A 110 -0.27 2.29 38.16
CA GLN A 110 -0.13 2.92 36.84
C GLN A 110 1.28 2.75 36.25
N ARG A 111 2.31 2.76 37.11
CA ARG A 111 3.70 2.77 36.69
C ARG A 111 4.15 1.42 36.16
N GLN A 112 3.65 0.31 36.70
CA GLN A 112 4.02 -1.04 36.24
C GLN A 112 3.83 -1.22 34.72
N PHE A 113 2.80 -0.63 34.11
CA PHE A 113 2.56 -0.77 32.67
C PHE A 113 3.63 -0.11 31.79
N HIS A 114 4.45 0.79 32.34
CA HIS A 114 5.61 1.36 31.64
C HIS A 114 6.83 0.42 31.65
N TYR A 115 6.82 -0.58 32.53
CA TYR A 115 7.82 -1.64 32.66
C TYR A 115 7.34 -2.96 32.10
N LEU A 116 6.04 -3.11 31.76
CA LEU A 116 5.45 -4.31 31.16
C LEU A 116 5.16 -4.08 29.67
N LEU A 117 6.11 -3.46 28.98
CA LEU A 117 5.96 -3.15 27.55
C LEU A 117 5.93 -4.45 26.75
N LYS A 118 5.04 -4.50 25.75
CA LYS A 118 5.02 -5.55 24.73
C LYS A 118 5.49 -4.93 23.41
N PRO A 119 6.78 -5.01 23.04
CA PRO A 119 7.25 -4.46 21.78
C PRO A 119 6.55 -5.12 20.58
N LEU A 120 6.19 -4.31 19.59
CA LEU A 120 5.65 -4.85 18.34
C LEU A 120 6.75 -5.60 17.59
N GLN A 121 6.39 -6.77 17.07
CA GLN A 121 7.29 -7.61 16.27
C GLN A 121 6.80 -7.71 14.83
N ARG A 122 7.74 -7.84 13.90
CA ARG A 122 7.43 -8.00 12.47
C ARG A 122 6.52 -9.22 12.27
N GLY A 123 5.46 -9.06 11.50
CA GLY A 123 4.48 -10.11 11.20
C GLY A 123 3.36 -10.27 12.23
N ASN A 124 3.49 -9.68 13.42
CA ASN A 124 2.61 -9.98 14.55
C ASN A 124 1.47 -8.97 14.71
N HIS A 125 0.38 -9.44 15.32
CA HIS A 125 -0.72 -8.61 15.82
C HIS A 125 -0.70 -8.64 17.34
N VAL A 126 -0.83 -7.49 18.01
CA VAL A 126 -0.90 -7.42 19.47
C VAL A 126 -2.20 -6.75 19.91
N ALA A 127 -2.98 -7.42 20.76
CA ALA A 127 -4.14 -6.80 21.41
C ALA A 127 -3.69 -6.20 22.75
N TYR A 128 -3.60 -4.88 22.83
CA TYR A 128 -3.28 -4.19 24.07
C TYR A 128 -4.53 -3.95 24.89
N LYS A 129 -4.41 -4.15 26.20
CA LYS A 129 -5.44 -3.71 27.15
C LYS A 129 -5.41 -2.18 27.27
N ASP A 130 -6.48 -1.62 27.82
CA ASP A 130 -6.63 -0.16 27.95
C ASP A 130 -5.56 0.48 28.84
N ASN A 131 -5.09 -0.24 29.85
CA ASN A 131 -4.02 0.18 30.75
C ASN A 131 -2.59 -0.06 30.20
N GLU A 132 -2.44 -0.89 29.18
CA GLU A 132 -1.13 -1.23 28.62
C GLU A 132 -0.59 -0.08 27.75
N VAL A 133 0.72 0.14 27.81
CA VAL A 133 1.37 1.17 27.00
C VAL A 133 1.86 0.56 25.69
N VAL A 134 1.45 1.14 24.56
CA VAL A 134 1.99 0.75 23.25
C VAL A 134 3.36 1.42 23.07
N PRO A 135 4.46 0.65 22.96
CA PRO A 135 5.81 1.20 22.94
C PRO A 135 6.14 1.76 21.56
N LEU A 136 5.78 3.01 21.30
CA LEU A 136 6.09 3.73 20.06
C LEU A 136 6.17 5.24 20.26
N ASP A 137 7.00 5.90 19.46
CA ASP A 137 7.12 7.36 19.42
C ASP A 137 6.49 7.90 18.13
N VAL A 138 5.60 8.89 18.22
CA VAL A 138 5.03 9.57 17.04
C VAL A 138 6.00 10.66 16.56
N VAL A 139 6.51 10.53 15.34
CA VAL A 139 7.56 11.39 14.75
C VAL A 139 6.98 12.64 14.10
N GLU A 140 5.93 12.47 13.29
CA GLU A 140 5.27 13.56 12.57
C GLU A 140 3.77 13.49 12.85
N LYS A 141 3.23 14.50 13.54
CA LYS A 141 1.79 14.76 13.58
C LYS A 141 1.43 15.60 12.36
N PRO A 142 0.34 15.31 11.62
CA PRO A 142 -0.07 16.08 10.46
C PRO A 142 -0.10 17.58 10.78
N SER A 143 0.70 18.36 10.05
CA SER A 143 0.73 19.81 10.13
C SER A 143 -0.53 20.35 9.45
N LEU A 144 -1.53 20.69 10.28
CA LEU A 144 -2.80 21.40 10.01
C LEU A 144 -4.07 20.52 10.17
N PRO A 145 -5.11 21.02 10.87
CA PRO A 145 -6.42 20.34 11.00
C PRO A 145 -7.30 20.38 9.74
N THR A 146 -6.79 20.84 8.59
CA THR A 146 -7.61 21.25 7.44
C THR A 146 -7.82 20.18 6.37
N HIS A 147 -7.14 19.04 6.49
CA HIS A 147 -7.58 17.82 5.83
C HIS A 147 -7.91 16.82 6.92
N LYS A 148 -9.03 16.12 6.78
CA LYS A 148 -9.42 14.99 7.63
C LYS A 148 -8.30 13.94 7.58
N SER A 149 -7.22 14.12 8.34
CA SER A 149 -6.18 13.10 8.46
C SER A 149 -6.80 12.04 9.33
N HIS A 150 -7.29 10.99 8.67
CA HIS A 150 -7.99 9.85 9.26
C HIS A 150 -7.03 8.99 10.11
N GLY A 151 -6.40 9.57 11.13
CA GLY A 151 -5.55 8.85 12.09
C GLY A 151 -4.30 8.22 11.50
N ASN A 152 -3.70 8.83 10.48
CA ASN A 152 -2.46 8.37 9.88
C ASN A 152 -1.29 9.22 10.38
N ASP A 153 -0.24 8.58 10.89
CA ASP A 153 0.97 9.24 11.36
C ASP A 153 2.23 8.39 11.12
N LYS A 154 3.41 9.01 11.31
CA LYS A 154 4.69 8.30 11.27
C LYS A 154 5.14 7.99 12.68
N VAL A 155 5.58 6.75 12.91
CA VAL A 155 6.01 6.29 14.23
C VAL A 155 7.39 5.63 14.20
N ARG A 156 8.07 5.63 15.34
CA ARG A 156 9.29 4.88 15.61
C ARG A 156 9.04 3.85 16.69
N LEU A 157 9.71 2.72 16.59
CA LEU A 157 9.63 1.65 17.58
C LEU A 157 10.94 1.58 18.37
N PRO A 158 10.90 1.42 19.69
CA PRO A 158 12.11 1.37 20.51
C PRO A 158 13.00 0.15 20.21
N ASN A 159 12.39 -0.96 19.81
CA ASN A 159 13.10 -2.19 19.45
C ASN A 159 13.68 -2.17 18.03
N ILE A 160 13.36 -1.17 17.21
CA ILE A 160 13.90 -0.99 15.85
C ILE A 160 14.35 0.47 15.69
N PRO A 161 15.48 0.85 16.30
CA PRO A 161 15.96 2.22 16.26
C PRO A 161 16.35 2.63 14.83
N GLY A 162 16.03 3.87 14.45
CA GLY A 162 16.38 4.45 13.15
C GLY A 162 15.30 4.31 12.07
N GLU A 163 14.43 3.30 12.18
CA GLU A 163 13.37 3.06 11.20
C GLU A 163 12.10 3.86 11.50
N VAL A 164 11.45 4.34 10.44
CA VAL A 164 10.18 5.07 10.53
C VAL A 164 9.09 4.27 9.83
N PHE A 165 8.00 4.04 10.55
CA PHE A 165 6.84 3.31 10.06
C PHE A 165 5.69 4.25 9.79
N TYR A 166 4.92 3.96 8.75
CA TYR A 166 3.63 4.60 8.53
C TYR A 166 2.55 3.84 9.29
N ARG A 167 1.90 4.50 10.25
CA ARG A 167 0.82 3.93 11.05
C ARG A 167 -0.51 4.44 10.53
N ARG A 168 -1.41 3.50 10.25
CA ARG A 168 -2.79 3.76 9.82
C ARG A 168 -3.76 3.30 10.89
N ARG A 169 -4.77 4.13 11.20
CA ARG A 169 -5.78 3.86 12.24
C ARG A 169 -7.15 3.53 11.64
N TYR A 170 -7.83 2.58 12.25
CA TYR A 170 -9.19 2.14 11.91
C TYR A 170 -10.07 2.22 13.14
N VAL A 171 -11.28 2.74 12.98
CA VAL A 171 -12.30 2.70 14.03
C VAL A 171 -12.88 1.29 14.04
N LEU A 172 -12.83 0.60 15.18
CA LEU A 172 -13.37 -0.74 15.33
C LEU A 172 -14.73 -0.72 16.02
N GLY A 173 -15.62 -1.60 15.60
CA GLY A 173 -16.96 -1.76 16.18
C GLY A 173 -18.02 -2.07 15.14
N ASN A 174 -19.28 -2.03 15.58
CA ASN A 174 -20.45 -2.39 14.76
C ASN A 174 -21.27 -1.17 14.28
N GLY A 175 -20.78 0.04 14.56
CA GLY A 175 -21.46 1.29 14.21
C GLY A 175 -21.19 1.73 12.76
N PRO A 176 -21.99 2.67 12.22
CA PRO A 176 -21.72 3.28 10.93
C PRO A 176 -20.32 3.92 10.94
N GLY A 177 -19.47 3.59 9.97
CA GLY A 177 -18.09 4.09 9.97
C GLY A 177 -17.05 3.17 10.56
N ALA A 178 -17.48 2.19 11.35
CA ALA A 178 -16.58 1.27 12.05
C ALA A 178 -16.44 -0.04 11.29
N MET A 179 -15.25 -0.64 11.41
CA MET A 179 -14.95 -1.97 10.90
C MET A 179 -15.12 -2.99 12.04
N PRO A 180 -15.85 -4.11 11.84
CA PRO A 180 -15.87 -5.18 12.82
C PRO A 180 -14.45 -5.67 13.13
N VAL A 181 -14.19 -6.02 14.39
CA VAL A 181 -12.85 -6.46 14.83
C VAL A 181 -12.40 -7.68 14.03
N GLN A 182 -13.30 -8.63 13.77
CA GLN A 182 -12.96 -9.83 13.01
C GLN A 182 -12.55 -9.49 11.57
N ASP A 183 -13.31 -8.62 10.88
CA ASP A 183 -12.98 -8.17 9.53
C ASP A 183 -11.61 -7.48 9.47
N PHE A 184 -11.28 -6.69 10.50
CA PHE A 184 -9.96 -6.07 10.63
C PHE A 184 -8.85 -7.12 10.75
N LEU A 185 -9.03 -8.14 11.61
CA LEU A 185 -8.05 -9.20 11.81
C LEU A 185 -7.87 -10.07 10.56
N ASP A 186 -8.96 -10.39 9.87
CA ASP A 186 -8.94 -11.15 8.62
C ASP A 186 -8.22 -10.35 7.52
N ALA A 187 -8.49 -9.04 7.43
CA ALA A 187 -7.80 -8.16 6.50
C ALA A 187 -6.30 -8.05 6.82
N VAL A 188 -5.93 -7.93 8.10
CA VAL A 188 -4.53 -7.99 8.55
C VAL A 188 -3.87 -9.30 8.12
N HIS A 189 -4.54 -10.44 8.36
CA HIS A 189 -4.03 -11.75 8.00
C HIS A 189 -3.76 -11.86 6.49
N GLY A 190 -4.69 -11.38 5.66
CA GLY A 190 -4.56 -11.39 4.21
C GLY A 190 -3.39 -10.56 3.65
N ILE A 191 -2.89 -9.56 4.41
CA ILE A 191 -1.81 -8.68 3.95
C ILE A 191 -0.44 -9.02 4.52
N LYS A 192 -0.33 -9.97 5.46
CA LYS A 192 0.94 -10.33 6.10
C LYS A 192 2.00 -10.82 5.11
N GLY A 193 1.56 -11.52 4.06
CA GLY A 193 2.44 -12.06 3.02
C GLY A 193 2.77 -11.07 1.89
N LEU A 194 2.14 -9.90 1.86
CA LEU A 194 2.38 -8.90 0.82
C LEU A 194 3.66 -8.14 1.13
N GLN A 195 4.76 -8.58 0.51
CA GLN A 195 6.06 -7.93 0.57
C GLN A 195 6.57 -7.67 -0.83
N ASN A 196 6.83 -6.40 -1.15
CA ASN A 196 7.49 -5.98 -2.38
C ASN A 196 8.22 -4.65 -2.08
N GLU A 197 9.41 -4.45 -2.65
CA GLU A 197 10.24 -3.28 -2.36
C GLU A 197 9.54 -1.97 -2.75
N HIS A 198 8.90 -1.93 -3.93
CA HIS A 198 8.18 -0.76 -4.41
C HIS A 198 6.68 -0.85 -4.15
N MET A 199 6.29 -1.47 -3.04
CA MET A 199 4.92 -1.43 -2.52
C MET A 199 4.95 -1.28 -1.01
N ILE A 200 3.97 -0.56 -0.47
CA ILE A 200 3.77 -0.52 0.96
C ILE A 200 3.47 -1.92 1.49
N SER A 201 4.27 -2.37 2.44
CA SER A 201 4.27 -3.73 2.96
C SER A 201 3.86 -3.72 4.43
N TYR A 202 3.08 -4.74 4.82
CA TYR A 202 2.69 -4.93 6.21
C TYR A 202 3.93 -5.17 7.08
N TRP A 203 4.00 -4.48 8.22
CA TRP A 203 5.04 -4.70 9.21
C TRP A 203 4.50 -5.32 10.50
N ALA A 204 3.55 -4.66 11.17
CA ALA A 204 2.86 -5.20 12.35
C ALA A 204 1.49 -4.55 12.49
N SER A 205 0.67 -5.04 13.42
CA SER A 205 -0.60 -4.43 13.77
C SER A 205 -0.88 -4.55 15.26
N TYR A 206 -1.80 -3.72 15.73
CA TYR A 206 -2.28 -3.85 17.10
C TYR A 206 -3.69 -3.28 17.24
N THR A 207 -4.38 -3.67 18.31
CA THR A 207 -5.65 -3.08 18.71
C THR A 207 -5.53 -2.46 20.10
N GLN A 208 -6.21 -1.33 20.31
CA GLN A 208 -6.33 -0.70 21.62
C GLN A 208 -7.47 0.33 21.62
N HIS A 209 -8.21 0.45 22.73
CA HIS A 209 -9.23 1.48 22.95
C HIS A 209 -10.28 1.58 21.82
N GLY A 210 -10.71 0.43 21.27
CA GLY A 210 -11.68 0.40 20.16
C GLY A 210 -11.12 0.82 18.80
N TYR A 211 -9.79 0.87 18.65
CA TYR A 211 -9.12 1.16 17.38
C TYR A 211 -8.18 0.04 16.97
N GLY A 212 -8.10 -0.19 15.67
CA GLY A 212 -7.11 -1.04 15.02
C GLY A 212 -6.03 -0.16 14.40
N TYR A 213 -4.79 -0.62 14.48
CA TYR A 213 -3.64 0.09 13.94
C TYR A 213 -2.81 -0.88 13.12
N VAL A 214 -2.34 -0.43 11.97
CA VAL A 214 -1.43 -1.19 11.10
C VAL A 214 -0.21 -0.35 10.81
N LEU A 215 0.97 -0.93 11.04
CA LEU A 215 2.26 -0.37 10.71
C LEU A 215 2.71 -0.90 9.36
N PHE A 216 3.16 0.02 8.53
CA PHE A 216 3.62 -0.24 7.18
C PHE A 216 5.02 0.32 6.95
N THR A 217 5.74 -0.29 6.02
CA THR A 217 7.02 0.18 5.49
C THR A 217 7.05 0.00 3.96
N PRO A 218 7.68 0.91 3.19
CA PRO A 218 8.31 2.15 3.63
C PRO A 218 7.29 3.24 4.03
N ALA A 219 7.72 4.18 4.88
CA ALA A 219 6.93 5.36 5.22
C ALA A 219 7.06 6.45 4.15
N GLY A 220 5.94 6.84 3.55
CA GLY A 220 5.92 7.86 2.48
C GLY A 220 6.07 9.28 3.02
N ASP A 221 6.89 10.08 2.35
CA ASP A 221 7.10 11.50 2.65
C ASP A 221 6.28 12.41 1.76
N PHE A 222 6.07 12.02 0.49
CA PHE A 222 5.23 12.74 -0.45
C PHE A 222 4.61 11.78 -1.47
N THR A 223 3.50 12.19 -2.09
CA THR A 223 2.85 11.44 -3.18
C THR A 223 3.37 11.92 -4.53
N LEU A 224 3.18 11.14 -5.59
CA LEU A 224 3.45 11.60 -6.96
C LEU A 224 2.63 12.84 -7.30
N LYS A 225 1.39 12.93 -6.82
CA LYS A 225 0.55 14.13 -6.95
C LYS A 225 1.24 15.37 -6.37
N SER A 226 1.70 15.30 -5.11
CA SER A 226 2.37 16.46 -4.49
C SER A 226 3.74 16.73 -5.09
N PHE A 227 4.48 15.69 -5.51
CA PHE A 227 5.75 15.82 -6.21
C PHE A 227 5.64 16.57 -7.54
N LEU A 228 4.63 16.21 -8.36
CA LEU A 228 4.39 16.84 -9.66
C LEU A 228 3.89 18.29 -9.52
N ALA A 229 3.15 18.58 -8.44
CA ALA A 229 2.71 19.93 -8.12
C ALA A 229 3.86 20.80 -7.60
N THR A 230 4.65 20.28 -6.65
CA THR A 230 5.77 20.97 -6.02
C THR A 230 6.93 20.00 -5.86
N THR A 231 7.88 20.07 -6.79
CA THR A 231 9.05 19.17 -6.75
C THR A 231 9.90 19.42 -5.48
N PRO A 232 10.16 18.39 -4.67
CA PRO A 232 10.89 18.51 -3.41
C PRO A 232 12.37 18.96 -3.59
N SER A 233 12.94 19.61 -2.57
CA SER A 233 14.30 20.18 -2.62
C SER A 233 15.39 19.12 -2.73
N GLN A 234 15.24 18.01 -2.02
CA GLN A 234 16.11 16.83 -2.09
C GLN A 234 16.27 16.33 -3.53
N PHE A 235 15.19 16.30 -4.31
CA PHE A 235 15.26 15.95 -5.72
C PHE A 235 15.92 17.07 -6.55
N LYS A 236 15.55 18.33 -6.31
CA LYS A 236 16.09 19.50 -7.04
C LYS A 236 17.61 19.65 -6.90
N HIS A 237 18.17 19.29 -5.74
CA HIS A 237 19.60 19.37 -5.45
C HIS A 237 20.43 18.30 -6.17
N LEU A 238 19.79 17.24 -6.69
CA LEU A 238 20.49 16.23 -7.48
C LEU A 238 20.99 16.81 -8.81
N ALA A 239 22.15 16.30 -9.23
CA ALA A 239 22.70 16.56 -10.56
C ALA A 239 21.65 16.24 -11.64
N LYS A 240 21.66 17.04 -12.71
CA LYS A 240 20.63 16.96 -13.76
C LYS A 240 20.58 15.59 -14.43
N ALA A 241 21.73 14.94 -14.66
CA ALA A 241 21.80 13.59 -15.20
C ALA A 241 21.15 12.59 -14.24
N ARG A 242 21.52 12.63 -12.95
CA ARG A 242 20.96 11.74 -11.91
C ARG A 242 19.44 11.88 -11.78
N ARG A 243 18.90 13.10 -11.84
CA ARG A 243 17.44 13.31 -11.82
C ARG A 243 16.73 12.62 -12.98
N ARG A 244 17.31 12.65 -14.18
CA ARG A 244 16.72 12.04 -15.37
C ARG A 244 16.74 10.52 -15.28
N GLU A 245 17.88 9.99 -14.85
CA GLU A 245 18.09 8.56 -14.64
C GLU A 245 17.13 8.02 -13.59
N LEU A 246 16.96 8.76 -12.49
CA LEU A 246 16.08 8.39 -11.40
C LEU A 246 14.61 8.32 -11.83
N VAL A 247 14.14 9.26 -12.66
CA VAL A 247 12.77 9.21 -13.22
C VAL A 247 12.56 8.00 -14.12
N MET A 248 13.57 7.62 -14.92
CA MET A 248 13.48 6.42 -15.77
C MET A 248 13.48 5.15 -14.90
N ASN A 249 14.29 5.10 -13.86
CA ASN A 249 14.27 4.00 -12.89
C ASN A 249 12.92 3.91 -12.16
N TRP A 250 12.30 5.03 -11.76
CA TRP A 250 10.97 4.98 -11.17
C TRP A 250 9.92 4.35 -12.09
N ILE A 251 9.99 4.65 -13.39
CA ILE A 251 9.11 4.03 -14.40
C ILE A 251 9.31 2.51 -14.40
N LEU A 252 10.57 2.04 -14.42
CA LEU A 252 10.87 0.61 -14.37
C LEU A 252 10.37 -0.02 -13.07
N CYS A 253 10.69 0.56 -11.90
CA CYS A 253 10.24 0.07 -10.59
C CYS A 253 8.72 -0.11 -10.51
N LEU A 254 7.96 0.88 -11.00
CA LEU A 254 6.49 0.84 -10.98
C LEU A 254 5.92 -0.24 -11.89
N VAL A 255 6.55 -0.52 -13.03
CA VAL A 255 6.09 -1.56 -13.97
C VAL A 255 6.52 -2.95 -13.49
N ASP A 256 7.73 -3.06 -12.96
CA ASP A 256 8.30 -4.28 -12.43
C ASP A 256 7.49 -4.82 -11.24
N THR A 257 7.13 -3.96 -10.28
CA THR A 257 6.21 -4.33 -9.20
C THR A 257 4.82 -4.73 -9.70
N LEU A 258 4.31 -4.07 -10.74
CA LEU A 258 3.04 -4.48 -11.33
C LEU A 258 3.15 -5.85 -12.01
N CYS A 259 4.28 -6.14 -12.66
CA CYS A 259 4.58 -7.43 -13.26
C CYS A 259 4.59 -8.55 -12.22
N ASP A 260 5.27 -8.35 -11.08
CA ASP A 260 5.24 -9.29 -9.94
C ASP A 260 3.80 -9.56 -9.46
N PHE A 261 2.99 -8.51 -9.34
CA PHE A 261 1.60 -8.63 -8.90
C PHE A 261 0.72 -9.39 -9.90
N HIS A 262 0.87 -9.07 -11.19
CA HIS A 262 0.13 -9.74 -12.27
C HIS A 262 0.56 -11.20 -12.43
N GLY A 263 1.84 -11.51 -12.20
CA GLY A 263 2.36 -12.89 -12.15
C GLY A 263 1.72 -13.74 -11.05
N LYS A 264 1.26 -13.11 -9.97
CA LYS A 264 0.48 -13.76 -8.88
C LYS A 264 -1.03 -13.81 -9.16
N ASN A 265 -1.44 -13.51 -10.40
CA ASN A 265 -2.84 -13.40 -10.83
C ASN A 265 -3.64 -12.36 -10.01
N GLN A 266 -2.98 -11.30 -9.55
CA GLN A 266 -3.58 -10.20 -8.81
C GLN A 266 -3.60 -8.93 -9.67
N SER A 267 -4.45 -7.97 -9.29
CA SER A 267 -4.51 -6.63 -9.90
C SER A 267 -4.53 -5.59 -8.79
N HIS A 268 -3.80 -4.49 -8.97
CA HIS A 268 -3.72 -3.41 -8.00
C HIS A 268 -5.04 -2.63 -7.91
N GLY A 269 -5.69 -2.31 -9.02
CA GLY A 269 -7.02 -1.70 -9.08
C GLY A 269 -7.15 -0.27 -8.54
N TYR A 270 -6.06 0.36 -8.09
CA TYR A 270 -6.09 1.67 -7.43
C TYR A 270 -4.86 2.55 -7.72
N ILE A 271 -4.47 2.59 -8.99
CA ILE A 271 -3.28 3.31 -9.46
C ILE A 271 -3.68 4.73 -9.89
N LYS A 272 -3.17 5.74 -9.16
CA LYS A 272 -3.32 7.17 -9.46
C LYS A 272 -2.18 7.97 -8.80
N PRO A 273 -1.94 9.25 -9.16
CA PRO A 273 -0.81 9.99 -8.59
C PRO A 273 -0.84 10.13 -7.06
N SER A 274 -2.01 10.16 -6.43
CA SER A 274 -2.10 10.20 -4.96
C SER A 274 -1.83 8.86 -4.27
N THR A 275 -1.71 7.75 -5.00
CA THR A 275 -1.47 6.40 -4.46
C THR A 275 -0.09 5.86 -4.80
N ILE A 276 0.77 6.71 -5.37
CA ILE A 276 2.19 6.43 -5.56
C ILE A 276 2.95 7.37 -4.63
N PHE A 277 3.83 6.80 -3.82
CA PHE A 277 4.57 7.49 -2.77
C PHE A 277 6.05 7.52 -3.07
N PHE A 278 6.71 8.44 -2.38
CA PHE A 278 8.16 8.55 -2.38
C PHE A 278 8.66 8.72 -0.95
N THR A 279 9.82 8.15 -0.67
CA THR A 279 10.60 8.46 0.53
C THR A 279 11.47 9.69 0.32
N ASN A 280 12.06 10.22 1.39
CA ASN A 280 13.06 11.30 1.36
C ASN A 280 14.33 10.92 0.60
N GLN A 281 14.61 9.61 0.45
CA GLN A 281 15.69 9.11 -0.41
C GLN A 281 15.28 9.02 -1.89
N ASN A 282 14.09 9.52 -2.25
CA ASN A 282 13.52 9.46 -3.59
C ASN A 282 13.21 8.04 -4.09
N HIS A 283 12.95 7.12 -3.16
CA HIS A 283 12.53 5.75 -3.48
C HIS A 283 11.02 5.73 -3.77
N VAL A 284 10.59 5.20 -4.92
CA VAL A 284 9.19 5.16 -5.35
C VAL A 284 8.51 3.87 -4.91
N PHE A 285 7.24 3.92 -4.53
CA PHE A 285 6.45 2.73 -4.21
C PHE A 285 4.94 2.96 -4.33
N TYR A 286 4.18 1.89 -4.55
CA TYR A 286 2.71 1.91 -4.54
C TYR A 286 2.12 1.89 -3.14
N SER A 287 0.94 2.49 -2.99
CA SER A 287 0.03 2.22 -1.88
C SER A 287 -0.45 0.76 -1.89
N ASP A 288 -1.08 0.34 -0.80
CA ASP A 288 -1.76 -0.95 -0.75
C ASP A 288 -3.08 -0.88 -1.52
N SER A 289 -3.36 -1.93 -2.27
CA SER A 289 -4.64 -2.18 -2.95
C SER A 289 -5.68 -2.88 -2.05
N THR A 290 -5.36 -3.03 -0.78
CA THR A 290 -6.04 -3.97 0.11
C THR A 290 -7.35 -3.40 0.67
N ARG A 291 -8.15 -4.22 1.36
CA ARG A 291 -9.38 -3.74 2.05
C ARG A 291 -9.10 -2.67 3.13
N LEU A 292 -7.83 -2.54 3.50
CA LEU A 292 -7.34 -1.63 4.51
C LEU A 292 -7.01 -0.24 3.94
N THR A 293 -7.12 -0.03 2.62
CA THR A 293 -6.92 1.31 2.03
C THR A 293 -8.03 2.27 2.50
N PRO A 294 -7.71 3.49 2.99
CA PRO A 294 -8.67 4.42 3.57
C PRO A 294 -9.84 4.75 2.64
N ASP A 295 -9.60 4.84 1.33
CA ASP A 295 -10.64 5.17 0.35
C ASP A 295 -11.65 4.01 0.20
N ASN A 296 -11.25 2.75 0.36
CA ASN A 296 -12.19 1.61 0.39
C ASN A 296 -13.04 1.63 1.67
N VAL A 297 -12.45 2.00 2.82
CA VAL A 297 -13.18 2.16 4.08
C VAL A 297 -14.14 3.35 3.99
N ILE A 298 -13.71 4.49 3.42
CA ILE A 298 -14.56 5.67 3.23
C ILE A 298 -15.73 5.37 2.28
N LEU A 299 -15.51 4.59 1.21
CA LEU A 299 -16.58 4.18 0.29
C LEU A 299 -17.67 3.31 0.95
N HIS A 300 -17.35 2.57 2.02
CA HIS A 300 -18.37 1.87 2.83
C HIS A 300 -19.20 2.82 3.70
N THR A 301 -18.71 4.04 3.95
CA THR A 301 -19.31 5.00 4.90
C THR A 301 -20.02 6.15 4.20
N ASP A 302 -19.52 6.57 3.04
CA ASP A 302 -20.04 7.69 2.29
C ASP A 302 -20.13 7.28 0.81
N LYS A 303 -21.29 6.73 0.42
CA LYS A 303 -21.61 6.32 -0.96
C LYS A 303 -21.60 7.48 -1.97
N SER A 304 -21.19 8.69 -1.58
CA SER A 304 -21.45 9.94 -2.30
C SER A 304 -20.22 10.72 -2.80
N SER A 305 -18.99 10.42 -2.37
CA SER A 305 -17.82 11.17 -2.83
C SER A 305 -17.25 10.59 -4.14
N PHE A 306 -17.57 11.23 -5.26
CA PHE A 306 -16.95 10.91 -6.55
C PHE A 306 -15.44 11.23 -6.51
N ASP A 307 -14.61 10.19 -6.58
CA ASP A 307 -13.15 10.33 -6.67
C ASP A 307 -12.75 10.75 -8.09
N ARG A 308 -12.64 12.06 -8.31
CA ARG A 308 -12.26 12.63 -9.62
C ARG A 308 -10.87 12.20 -10.08
N GLU A 309 -9.92 11.98 -9.17
CA GLU A 309 -8.57 11.59 -9.56
C GLU A 309 -8.54 10.12 -9.98
N ARG A 310 -9.25 9.24 -9.26
CA ARG A 310 -9.51 7.89 -9.79
C ARG A 310 -10.21 8.01 -11.14
N TYR A 311 -11.17 8.94 -11.27
CA TYR A 311 -11.86 9.18 -12.54
C TYR A 311 -10.90 9.48 -13.70
N ASP A 312 -9.96 10.38 -13.46
CA ASP A 312 -9.14 10.88 -14.55
C ASP A 312 -8.15 9.83 -15.10
N TYR A 313 -7.72 8.87 -14.26
CA TYR A 313 -6.66 7.91 -14.59
C TYR A 313 -7.16 6.49 -14.90
N ALA A 314 -8.43 6.16 -14.70
CA ALA A 314 -8.89 4.79 -14.91
C ALA A 314 -9.17 4.45 -16.38
N ALA A 315 -9.17 3.15 -16.64
CA ALA A 315 -9.40 2.58 -17.95
C ALA A 315 -10.85 2.76 -18.44
N PRO A 316 -11.09 2.91 -19.77
CA PRO A 316 -12.42 3.15 -20.34
C PRO A 316 -13.49 2.12 -19.93
N GLU A 317 -13.11 0.86 -19.79
CA GLU A 317 -13.99 -0.26 -19.46
C GLU A 317 -14.54 -0.18 -18.03
N LEU A 318 -13.87 0.53 -17.12
CA LEU A 318 -14.34 0.71 -15.75
C LEU A 318 -15.56 1.64 -15.66
N TRP A 319 -15.83 2.46 -16.69
CA TRP A 319 -17.02 3.34 -16.77
C TRP A 319 -17.78 3.27 -18.09
N SER A 320 -17.64 2.15 -18.80
CA SER A 320 -18.52 1.85 -19.93
C SER A 320 -19.84 1.32 -19.40
N ARG A 321 -20.94 2.07 -19.58
CA ARG A 321 -22.28 1.56 -19.28
C ARG A 321 -22.61 0.44 -20.28
N PRO A 322 -23.20 -0.70 -19.86
CA PRO A 322 -23.77 -1.65 -20.80
C PRO A 322 -24.82 -0.92 -21.64
N ALA A 323 -24.70 -1.02 -22.97
CA ALA A 323 -25.71 -0.53 -23.90
C ALA A 323 -26.99 -1.35 -23.67
N GLY A 324 -27.93 -0.84 -22.87
CA GLY A 324 -29.17 -1.55 -22.54
C GLY A 324 -30.11 -0.87 -21.54
N ALA A 325 -29.63 0.06 -20.70
CA ALA A 325 -30.53 0.83 -19.83
C ALA A 325 -31.11 2.03 -20.60
N THR A 326 -32.22 1.79 -21.30
CA THR A 326 -33.07 2.85 -21.85
C THR A 326 -33.49 3.80 -20.72
N SER A 327 -33.35 5.10 -20.96
CA SER A 327 -33.88 6.13 -20.06
C SER A 327 -35.41 6.02 -20.02
N PRO A 328 -36.10 6.14 -18.87
CA PRO A 328 -37.54 6.22 -18.87
C PRO A 328 -37.96 7.57 -19.45
N THR A 329 -38.48 7.54 -20.66
CA THR A 329 -39.28 8.61 -21.26
C THR A 329 -40.65 8.68 -20.60
N GLY A 330 -41.09 9.88 -20.22
CA GLY A 330 -42.52 10.21 -20.14
C GLY A 330 -43.12 10.38 -18.74
N ARG A 331 -43.47 11.62 -18.41
CA ARG A 331 -44.47 12.01 -17.39
C ARG A 331 -45.88 11.60 -17.86
N PHE A 332 -46.76 11.18 -16.94
CA PHE A 332 -48.16 11.64 -16.74
C PHE A 332 -48.72 11.05 -15.40
N PRO A 333 -49.80 11.62 -14.81
CA PRO A 333 -50.02 11.63 -13.35
C PRO A 333 -51.10 10.65 -12.83
N SER A 334 -50.98 10.38 -11.52
CA SER A 334 -52.00 10.00 -10.49
C SER A 334 -52.98 8.86 -10.76
N ASP A 335 -52.94 7.83 -9.91
CA ASP A 335 -54.07 7.49 -9.03
C ASP A 335 -53.67 6.59 -7.86
N GLU A 336 -54.44 6.68 -6.77
CA GLU A 336 -54.19 6.05 -5.47
C GLU A 336 -54.44 4.52 -5.43
N HIS A 337 -53.83 3.91 -4.40
CA HIS A 337 -54.29 2.77 -3.59
C HIS A 337 -53.70 1.35 -3.76
N PHE A 338 -53.41 0.79 -2.57
CA PHE A 338 -53.07 -0.57 -2.15
C PHE A 338 -51.61 -1.06 -2.19
N GLY A 339 -51.13 -1.42 -1.01
CA GLY A 339 -49.77 -1.85 -0.72
C GLY A 339 -49.49 -3.33 -0.96
N MET A 340 -48.20 -3.62 -1.12
CA MET A 340 -47.61 -4.93 -0.85
C MET A 340 -46.14 -4.78 -0.48
N VAL A 341 -45.74 -5.50 0.55
CA VAL A 341 -44.37 -5.67 1.05
C VAL A 341 -43.43 -6.02 -0.11
N GLN A 342 -42.50 -5.14 -0.44
CA GLN A 342 -41.43 -5.44 -1.40
C GLN A 342 -40.16 -5.73 -0.59
N THR A 343 -39.79 -7.01 -0.59
CA THR A 343 -38.48 -7.49 -0.15
C THR A 343 -37.39 -6.67 -0.83
N TYR A 344 -36.61 -5.95 -0.03
CA TYR A 344 -35.52 -5.11 -0.50
C TYR A 344 -34.37 -6.01 -0.97
N ASP A 345 -34.30 -6.26 -2.28
CA ASP A 345 -33.13 -6.86 -2.93
C ASP A 345 -32.02 -5.78 -3.00
N PRO A 346 -30.86 -5.95 -2.33
CA PRO A 346 -29.80 -4.94 -2.31
C PRO A 346 -29.06 -4.76 -3.65
N SER A 347 -29.38 -5.54 -4.68
CA SER A 347 -28.62 -5.60 -5.93
C SER A 347 -28.91 -4.47 -6.95
N GLY A 348 -29.86 -3.58 -6.69
CA GLY A 348 -30.37 -2.60 -7.67
C GLY A 348 -29.69 -1.23 -7.74
N SER A 349 -28.58 -0.97 -7.03
CA SER A 349 -27.92 0.35 -7.10
C SER A 349 -26.96 0.44 -8.30
N PRO A 350 -27.09 1.44 -9.19
CA PRO A 350 -26.13 1.66 -10.29
C PRO A 350 -24.69 1.82 -9.79
N THR A 351 -24.53 2.23 -8.53
CA THR A 351 -23.23 2.44 -7.88
C THR A 351 -22.63 1.14 -7.33
N ALA A 352 -23.47 0.18 -6.93
CA ALA A 352 -23.00 -1.11 -6.38
C ALA A 352 -22.31 -1.97 -7.45
N MET A 353 -22.69 -1.83 -8.73
CA MET A 353 -22.01 -2.48 -9.85
C MET A 353 -20.59 -1.93 -10.13
N PHE A 354 -20.22 -0.75 -9.58
CA PHE A 354 -18.87 -0.20 -9.71
C PHE A 354 -17.90 -0.68 -8.60
N ILE A 355 -18.38 -1.49 -7.65
CA ILE A 355 -17.62 -1.89 -6.45
C ILE A 355 -17.32 -3.40 -6.44
N ALA A 356 -18.13 -4.23 -7.09
CA ALA A 356 -17.74 -5.61 -7.36
C ALA A 356 -16.80 -5.65 -8.59
N PRO A 357 -15.62 -6.29 -8.53
CA PRO A 357 -14.87 -6.59 -9.73
C PRO A 357 -15.79 -7.42 -10.62
N ASN A 358 -16.24 -6.84 -11.74
CA ASN A 358 -17.00 -7.58 -12.72
C ASN A 358 -16.06 -8.69 -13.22
N PRO A 359 -16.38 -9.98 -13.05
CA PRO A 359 -15.50 -11.09 -13.45
C PRO A 359 -15.15 -11.08 -14.95
N GLN A 360 -15.85 -10.26 -15.73
CA GLN A 360 -15.64 -10.07 -17.17
C GLN A 360 -14.69 -8.91 -17.53
N LEU A 361 -14.26 -8.09 -16.56
CA LEU A 361 -13.30 -7.00 -16.78
C LEU A 361 -11.91 -7.43 -16.28
N SER A 362 -10.91 -7.44 -17.16
CA SER A 362 -9.54 -7.77 -16.75
C SER A 362 -8.95 -6.63 -15.91
N GLY A 363 -9.01 -6.78 -14.58
CA GLY A 363 -8.42 -5.81 -13.64
C GLY A 363 -6.94 -5.55 -13.92
N GLN A 364 -6.21 -6.56 -14.40
CA GLN A 364 -4.82 -6.42 -14.84
C GLN A 364 -4.69 -5.45 -16.02
N GLN A 365 -5.54 -5.57 -17.04
CA GLN A 365 -5.50 -4.64 -18.18
C GLN A 365 -5.89 -3.22 -17.77
N ALA A 366 -6.77 -3.06 -16.78
CA ALA A 366 -7.10 -1.74 -16.24
C ALA A 366 -5.90 -1.11 -15.48
N ASP A 367 -5.10 -1.91 -14.78
CA ASP A 367 -3.85 -1.44 -14.18
C ASP A 367 -2.86 -0.99 -15.25
N ILE A 368 -2.69 -1.75 -16.35
CA ILE A 368 -1.80 -1.40 -17.46
C ILE A 368 -2.15 -0.01 -18.01
N PHE A 369 -3.44 0.27 -18.23
CA PHE A 369 -3.87 1.59 -18.67
C PHE A 369 -3.52 2.68 -17.65
N SER A 370 -3.81 2.44 -16.38
CA SER A 370 -3.59 3.40 -15.30
C SER A 370 -2.09 3.70 -15.14
N VAL A 371 -1.22 2.69 -15.19
CA VAL A 371 0.24 2.86 -15.19
C VAL A 371 0.70 3.58 -16.46
N GLY A 372 0.12 3.32 -17.63
CA GLY A 372 0.40 4.06 -18.85
C GLY A 372 0.17 5.57 -18.68
N CYS A 373 -0.90 5.96 -17.98
CA CYS A 373 -1.17 7.35 -17.63
C CYS A 373 -0.10 7.94 -16.69
N ILE A 374 0.34 7.17 -15.69
CA ILE A 374 1.40 7.56 -14.74
C ILE A 374 2.74 7.75 -15.45
N ILE A 375 3.14 6.80 -16.30
CA ILE A 375 4.38 6.89 -17.09
C ILE A 375 4.35 8.17 -17.94
N LEU A 376 3.20 8.50 -18.54
CA LEU A 376 3.08 9.71 -19.35
C LEU A 376 3.20 11.01 -18.53
N GLU A 377 2.73 11.05 -17.29
CA GLU A 377 2.98 12.17 -16.36
C GLU A 377 4.47 12.27 -16.00
N LEU A 378 5.14 11.15 -15.72
CA LEU A 378 6.58 11.10 -15.42
C LEU A 378 7.45 11.54 -16.62
N LEU A 379 7.12 11.08 -17.82
CA LEU A 379 7.78 11.52 -19.06
C LEU A 379 7.52 13.01 -19.35
N SER A 380 6.30 13.49 -19.09
CA SER A 380 5.98 14.92 -19.20
C SER A 380 6.87 15.74 -18.26
N PHE A 381 6.97 15.32 -16.99
CA PHE A 381 7.85 15.92 -16.00
C PHE A 381 9.33 15.90 -16.43
N LEU A 382 9.83 14.76 -16.91
CA LEU A 382 11.19 14.59 -17.41
C LEU A 382 11.54 15.59 -18.54
N VAL A 383 10.58 15.85 -19.42
CA VAL A 383 10.69 16.80 -20.53
C VAL A 383 10.32 18.23 -20.11
N LYS A 384 10.08 18.49 -18.81
CA LYS A 384 9.73 19.79 -18.21
C LYS A 384 8.38 20.36 -18.66
N ARG A 385 7.40 19.50 -18.89
CA ARG A 385 5.99 19.88 -19.01
C ARG A 385 5.26 19.56 -17.70
N THR A 386 4.39 20.47 -17.27
CA THR A 386 3.69 20.39 -15.97
C THR A 386 2.38 19.61 -16.09
N THR A 387 2.02 18.87 -15.04
CA THR A 387 0.74 18.11 -14.96
C THR A 387 -0.50 18.98 -15.24
N SER A 388 -0.55 20.21 -14.71
CA SER A 388 -1.66 21.15 -14.93
C SER A 388 -1.86 21.53 -16.41
N LYS A 389 -0.77 21.75 -17.15
CA LYS A 389 -0.82 22.00 -18.60
C LYS A 389 -1.32 20.78 -19.37
N PHE A 390 -0.93 19.58 -18.93
CA PHE A 390 -1.38 18.36 -19.58
C PHE A 390 -2.88 18.13 -19.35
N ALA A 391 -3.37 18.28 -18.11
CA ALA A 391 -4.80 18.19 -17.81
C ALA A 391 -5.62 19.20 -18.62
N THR A 392 -5.16 20.45 -18.73
CA THR A 392 -5.80 21.50 -19.56
C THR A 392 -5.79 21.14 -21.05
N PHE A 393 -4.70 20.53 -21.54
CA PHE A 393 -4.59 20.11 -22.93
C PHE A 393 -5.55 18.97 -23.26
N ARG A 394 -5.69 17.99 -22.35
CA ARG A 394 -6.64 16.87 -22.51
C ARG A 394 -8.07 17.39 -22.66
N SER A 395 -8.50 18.33 -21.83
CA SER A 395 -9.88 18.84 -21.85
C SER A 395 -10.17 19.92 -22.90
N ALA A 396 -9.19 20.31 -23.73
CA ALA A 396 -9.29 21.47 -24.62
C ALA A 396 -10.40 21.40 -25.67
N LYS A 397 -10.86 20.19 -26.04
CA LYS A 397 -11.96 19.96 -27.01
C LYS A 397 -13.36 19.96 -26.37
N HIS A 398 -13.48 19.95 -25.04
CA HIS A 398 -14.76 19.89 -24.32
C HIS A 398 -15.35 21.28 -23.98
N LYS A 399 -14.93 22.35 -24.66
CA LYS A 399 -15.36 23.73 -24.36
C LYS A 399 -16.81 24.01 -24.79
N THR A 400 -17.80 23.50 -24.07
CA THR A 400 -19.17 24.05 -24.15
C THR A 400 -19.29 25.15 -23.09
N ALA A 401 -18.89 26.37 -23.47
CA ALA A 401 -19.00 27.55 -22.63
C ALA A 401 -20.46 28.04 -22.58
N GLY A 402 -21.23 27.55 -21.61
CA GLY A 402 -22.42 28.22 -21.09
C GLY A 402 -22.13 28.78 -19.69
N ARG A 403 -22.79 29.88 -19.28
CA ARG A 403 -22.77 30.36 -17.89
C ARG A 403 -23.22 29.23 -16.97
N GLY A 404 -22.30 28.69 -16.16
CA GLY A 404 -22.57 27.56 -15.26
C GLY A 404 -22.26 26.17 -15.85
N GLY A 405 -21.46 26.06 -16.92
CA GLY A 405 -21.11 24.78 -17.54
C GLY A 405 -20.39 23.80 -16.60
N ALA A 406 -20.66 22.50 -16.78
CA ALA A 406 -20.04 21.41 -16.03
C ALA A 406 -18.50 21.46 -16.12
N VAL A 407 -17.82 21.00 -15.06
CA VAL A 407 -16.36 20.87 -15.03
C VAL A 407 -15.90 20.05 -16.24
N LEU A 408 -14.93 20.58 -17.00
CA LEU A 408 -14.43 19.92 -18.21
C LEU A 408 -13.87 18.52 -17.89
N ASP A 409 -14.15 17.55 -18.74
CA ASP A 409 -13.60 16.20 -18.60
C ASP A 409 -12.10 16.20 -18.93
N THR A 410 -11.26 15.92 -17.92
CA THR A 410 -9.79 15.89 -17.98
C THR A 410 -9.24 14.47 -18.00
N SER A 411 -10.12 13.48 -18.06
CA SER A 411 -9.75 12.07 -17.99
C SER A 411 -8.99 11.62 -19.25
N PHE A 412 -8.09 10.67 -19.06
CA PHE A 412 -7.31 10.11 -20.17
C PHE A 412 -8.21 9.35 -21.15
N HIS A 413 -9.11 8.49 -20.65
CA HIS A 413 -9.93 7.61 -21.48
C HIS A 413 -10.96 8.36 -22.35
N LYS A 414 -11.46 9.54 -21.94
CA LYS A 414 -12.33 10.37 -22.80
C LYS A 414 -11.57 11.24 -23.80
N ASN A 415 -10.28 11.45 -23.60
CA ASN A 415 -9.48 12.42 -24.34
C ASN A 415 -8.28 11.81 -25.08
N LEU A 416 -8.33 10.51 -25.45
CA LEU A 416 -7.19 9.79 -26.06
C LEU A 416 -6.57 10.50 -27.26
N GLY A 417 -7.36 11.10 -28.15
CA GLY A 417 -6.78 11.87 -29.28
C GLY A 417 -5.96 13.09 -28.86
N GLN A 418 -6.26 13.72 -27.71
CA GLN A 418 -5.41 14.75 -27.12
C GLN A 418 -4.20 14.15 -26.40
N VAL A 419 -4.34 12.97 -25.80
CA VAL A 419 -3.22 12.25 -25.21
C VAL A 419 -2.19 11.92 -26.30
N GLU A 420 -2.60 11.39 -27.46
CA GLU A 420 -1.73 11.12 -28.62
C GLU A 420 -1.02 12.37 -29.17
N ALA A 421 -1.75 13.47 -29.31
CA ALA A 421 -1.17 14.74 -29.74
C ALA A 421 -0.15 15.28 -28.73
N TRP A 422 -0.40 15.09 -27.42
CA TRP A 422 0.55 15.43 -26.37
C TRP A 422 1.82 14.58 -26.44
N MET A 423 1.68 13.25 -26.60
CA MET A 423 2.80 12.31 -26.78
C MET A 423 3.67 12.70 -27.99
N SER A 424 3.05 13.04 -29.12
CA SER A 424 3.75 13.52 -30.31
C SER A 424 4.56 14.80 -30.04
N GLY A 425 4.00 15.72 -29.24
CA GLY A 425 4.71 16.92 -28.79
C GLY A 425 5.88 16.61 -27.86
N LEU A 426 5.73 15.66 -26.95
CA LEU A 426 6.79 15.21 -26.04
C LEU A 426 7.96 14.59 -26.81
N ALA A 427 7.70 13.72 -27.79
CA ALA A 427 8.73 13.10 -28.61
C ALA A 427 9.56 14.14 -29.38
N LYS A 428 8.90 15.16 -29.95
CA LYS A 428 9.57 16.30 -30.61
C LYS A 428 10.43 17.11 -29.65
N ASP A 429 9.93 17.38 -28.44
CA ASP A 429 10.69 18.13 -27.43
C ASP A 429 11.87 17.32 -26.87
N ALA A 430 11.70 16.00 -26.69
CA ALA A 430 12.74 15.11 -26.19
C ALA A 430 13.89 14.97 -27.20
N SER A 431 13.58 14.74 -28.48
CA SER A 431 14.58 14.65 -29.57
C SER A 431 15.38 15.94 -29.74
N ARG A 432 14.74 17.12 -29.65
CA ARG A 432 15.43 18.41 -29.66
C ARG A 432 16.37 18.61 -28.46
N LYS A 433 16.05 18.01 -27.32
CA LYS A 433 16.86 18.13 -26.09
C LYS A 433 17.95 17.05 -26.02
N SER A 434 17.75 15.89 -26.64
CA SER A 434 18.73 14.81 -26.67
C SER A 434 19.90 15.10 -27.61
N SER A 435 19.72 15.96 -28.61
CA SER A 435 20.80 16.46 -29.48
C SER A 435 21.75 17.46 -28.80
N SER A 436 21.46 17.88 -27.57
CA SER A 436 22.33 18.80 -26.82
C SER A 436 23.49 18.04 -26.17
N SER A 437 24.69 18.62 -26.18
CA SER A 437 25.88 18.10 -25.47
C SER A 437 25.79 18.24 -23.93
N LYS A 438 24.59 18.43 -23.37
CA LYS A 438 24.40 18.63 -21.93
C LYS A 438 24.29 17.28 -21.22
N ASP A 439 24.89 17.18 -20.04
CA ASP A 439 24.85 15.96 -19.22
C ASP A 439 23.44 15.36 -19.08
N GLY A 440 23.39 14.04 -19.26
CA GLY A 440 22.19 13.20 -19.24
C GLY A 440 21.26 13.40 -20.44
N ALA A 441 21.71 13.97 -21.56
CA ALA A 441 20.90 14.11 -22.77
C ALA A 441 20.62 12.77 -23.47
N ASN A 442 21.50 11.79 -23.33
CA ASN A 442 21.32 10.42 -23.79
C ASN A 442 20.05 9.77 -23.21
N ILE A 443 19.75 9.99 -21.93
CA ILE A 443 18.52 9.49 -21.26
C ILE A 443 17.25 9.98 -21.97
N LEU A 444 17.28 11.17 -22.58
CA LEU A 444 16.12 11.69 -23.32
C LEU A 444 15.87 10.97 -24.66
N LYS A 445 16.85 10.21 -25.17
CA LYS A 445 16.65 9.34 -26.34
C LYS A 445 15.64 8.24 -26.05
N GLY A 446 15.59 7.74 -24.81
CA GLY A 446 14.63 6.71 -24.38
C GLY A 446 13.18 7.17 -24.31
N VAL A 447 12.91 8.49 -24.29
CA VAL A 447 11.54 9.01 -24.20
C VAL A 447 10.68 8.56 -25.39
N THR A 448 11.22 8.61 -26.62
CA THR A 448 10.44 8.24 -27.81
C THR A 448 10.08 6.74 -27.82
N PRO A 449 11.02 5.80 -27.61
CA PRO A 449 10.68 4.38 -27.42
C PRO A 449 9.68 4.15 -26.28
N MET A 450 9.83 4.84 -25.14
CA MET A 450 8.90 4.72 -24.01
C MET A 450 7.47 5.11 -24.40
N LEU A 451 7.30 6.17 -25.19
CA LEU A 451 6.00 6.61 -25.67
C LEU A 451 5.35 5.58 -26.63
N HIS A 452 6.13 4.79 -27.36
CA HIS A 452 5.58 3.69 -28.17
C HIS A 452 5.00 2.58 -27.27
N VAL A 453 5.69 2.25 -26.17
CA VAL A 453 5.16 1.31 -25.17
C VAL A 453 3.87 1.85 -24.55
N VAL A 454 3.88 3.10 -24.11
CA VAL A 454 2.70 3.78 -23.53
C VAL A 454 1.52 3.81 -24.49
N THR A 455 1.75 3.95 -25.81
CA THR A 455 0.68 3.93 -26.81
C THR A 455 -0.09 2.59 -26.77
N GLY A 456 0.61 1.46 -26.64
CA GLY A 456 -0.04 0.16 -26.46
C GLY A 456 -0.77 0.04 -25.11
N MET A 457 -0.17 0.56 -24.03
CA MET A 457 -0.79 0.52 -22.69
C MET A 457 -2.11 1.31 -22.62
N LEU A 458 -2.24 2.38 -23.42
CA LEU A 458 -3.42 3.26 -23.45
C LEU A 458 -4.48 2.86 -24.48
N ALA A 459 -4.41 1.64 -25.03
CA ALA A 459 -5.41 1.16 -25.98
C ALA A 459 -6.83 1.17 -25.39
N MET A 460 -7.81 1.58 -26.20
CA MET A 460 -9.22 1.65 -25.79
C MET A 460 -9.75 0.27 -25.41
N ASN A 461 -9.44 -0.73 -26.23
CA ASN A 461 -9.80 -2.11 -25.99
C ASN A 461 -8.77 -2.75 -25.02
N PRO A 462 -9.20 -3.30 -23.87
CA PRO A 462 -8.31 -3.96 -22.92
C PRO A 462 -7.43 -5.05 -23.52
N TYR A 463 -7.93 -5.82 -24.49
CA TYR A 463 -7.18 -6.94 -25.08
C TYR A 463 -6.05 -6.52 -26.02
N ASP A 464 -6.05 -5.26 -26.47
CA ASP A 464 -4.98 -4.71 -27.30
C ASP A 464 -3.82 -4.16 -26.45
N ARG A 465 -3.98 -4.12 -25.11
CA ARG A 465 -2.93 -3.66 -24.20
C ARG A 465 -1.93 -4.80 -23.93
N PRO A 466 -0.61 -4.51 -23.93
CA PRO A 466 0.40 -5.52 -23.62
C PRO A 466 0.31 -5.97 -22.15
N PRO A 467 0.64 -7.23 -21.83
CA PRO A 467 0.75 -7.69 -20.45
C PRO A 467 1.92 -7.00 -19.72
N ALA A 468 1.87 -6.93 -18.39
CA ALA A 468 2.87 -6.23 -17.58
C ALA A 468 4.31 -6.74 -17.83
N ILE A 469 4.48 -8.04 -18.07
CA ILE A 469 5.78 -8.64 -18.38
C ILE A 469 6.41 -8.08 -19.66
N GLU A 470 5.60 -7.91 -20.71
CA GLU A 470 6.07 -7.35 -21.98
C GLU A 470 6.43 -5.87 -21.82
N VAL A 471 5.62 -5.12 -21.05
CA VAL A 471 5.90 -3.72 -20.73
C VAL A 471 7.22 -3.61 -19.96
N GLN A 472 7.42 -4.44 -18.93
CA GLN A 472 8.63 -4.49 -18.10
C GLN A 472 9.88 -4.73 -18.96
N GLN A 473 9.85 -5.78 -19.79
CA GLN A 473 10.97 -6.18 -20.64
C GLN A 473 11.36 -5.07 -21.63
N ARG A 474 10.37 -4.47 -22.30
CA ARG A 474 10.61 -3.35 -23.23
C ARG A 474 11.18 -2.14 -22.54
N ILE A 475 10.67 -1.79 -21.36
CA ILE A 475 11.19 -0.65 -20.58
C ILE A 475 12.61 -0.92 -20.12
N TYR A 476 12.90 -2.12 -19.63
CA TYR A 476 14.24 -2.53 -19.25
C TYR A 476 15.23 -2.37 -20.42
N GLN A 477 14.89 -2.90 -21.60
CA GLN A 477 15.69 -2.74 -22.82
C GLN A 477 15.90 -1.27 -23.20
N ILE A 478 14.87 -0.42 -23.09
CA ILE A 478 15.01 1.02 -23.36
C ILE A 478 16.00 1.68 -22.39
N LEU A 479 15.98 1.28 -21.11
CA LEU A 479 16.89 1.83 -20.10
C LEU A 479 18.34 1.41 -20.37
N THR A 480 18.57 0.13 -20.66
CA THR A 480 19.94 -0.40 -20.85
C THR A 480 20.51 -0.05 -22.22
N GLU A 481 19.75 -0.21 -23.30
CA GLU A 481 20.25 -0.11 -24.68
C GLU A 481 20.12 1.31 -25.28
N VAL A 482 19.15 2.10 -24.82
CA VAL A 482 18.89 3.45 -25.39
C VAL A 482 19.32 4.58 -24.45
N CYS A 483 19.15 4.38 -23.14
CA CYS A 483 19.50 5.40 -22.13
C CYS A 483 20.91 5.23 -21.56
N ASP A 484 21.61 4.15 -21.92
CA ASP A 484 22.92 3.76 -21.38
C ASP A 484 22.94 3.62 -19.85
N ILE A 485 21.83 3.16 -19.25
CA ILE A 485 21.75 2.88 -17.81
C ILE A 485 22.21 1.45 -17.60
N SER A 486 23.47 1.27 -17.24
CA SER A 486 24.11 -0.06 -17.10
C SER A 486 23.51 -0.91 -15.98
N GLU A 487 23.07 -0.25 -14.90
CA GLU A 487 22.49 -0.91 -13.72
C GLU A 487 21.14 -0.27 -13.40
N PRO A 488 20.06 -0.63 -14.13
CA PRO A 488 18.71 -0.25 -13.75
C PRO A 488 18.39 -0.78 -12.35
N HIS A 489 17.55 -0.07 -11.60
CA HIS A 489 17.28 -0.38 -10.19
C HIS A 489 16.67 -1.78 -10.00
N CYS A 490 15.56 -2.07 -10.69
CA CYS A 490 14.93 -3.39 -10.65
C CYS A 490 15.47 -4.27 -11.77
N VAL A 491 16.04 -5.42 -11.41
CA VAL A 491 16.53 -6.43 -12.36
C VAL A 491 15.93 -7.78 -12.00
N HIS A 492 14.60 -7.91 -12.09
CA HIS A 492 13.93 -9.19 -11.91
C HIS A 492 13.81 -9.92 -13.26
N GLN A 493 14.31 -11.16 -13.30
CA GLN A 493 14.25 -12.02 -14.49
C GLN A 493 13.03 -12.94 -14.41
N TYR A 494 11.88 -12.48 -14.88
CA TYR A 494 10.63 -13.27 -14.86
C TYR A 494 10.54 -14.34 -15.95
N ALA A 495 11.50 -14.40 -16.89
CA ALA A 495 11.47 -15.33 -18.02
C ALA A 495 11.72 -16.79 -17.62
N HIS A 496 12.57 -17.03 -16.61
CA HIS A 496 12.90 -18.38 -16.15
C HIS A 496 11.75 -19.06 -15.39
N ASP A 497 10.88 -18.28 -14.73
CA ASP A 497 9.72 -18.83 -13.99
C ASP A 497 8.58 -19.23 -14.93
N LEU A 498 8.39 -18.51 -16.05
CA LEU A 498 7.40 -18.88 -17.07
C LEU A 498 7.82 -20.16 -17.82
N GLU A 499 9.09 -20.32 -18.21
CA GLU A 499 9.57 -21.57 -18.84
C GLU A 499 9.44 -22.77 -17.89
N SER A 500 9.70 -22.58 -16.61
CA SER A 500 9.53 -23.63 -15.59
C SER A 500 8.04 -23.99 -15.36
N SER A 501 7.14 -23.03 -15.51
CA SER A 501 5.69 -23.23 -15.33
C SER A 501 4.97 -23.76 -16.58
N PHE A 502 5.48 -23.49 -17.78
CA PHE A 502 4.95 -24.01 -19.06
C PHE A 502 5.67 -25.27 -19.56
N GLY A 503 6.86 -25.59 -19.04
CA GLY A 503 7.60 -26.82 -19.36
C GLY A 503 6.91 -28.13 -18.94
N GLY A 504 5.82 -28.05 -18.17
CA GLY A 504 5.01 -29.19 -17.75
C GLY A 504 3.88 -29.61 -18.71
N LEU A 505 3.64 -28.87 -19.80
CA LEU A 505 2.57 -29.17 -20.76
C LEU A 505 3.14 -29.42 -22.17
N GLN A 506 3.88 -30.52 -22.33
CA GLN A 506 4.15 -31.07 -23.66
C GLN A 506 2.96 -31.89 -24.15
N ILE A 507 2.28 -31.35 -25.18
CA ILE A 507 1.34 -32.10 -26.02
C ILE A 507 2.15 -33.17 -26.77
N GLN A 508 1.84 -34.44 -26.51
CA GLN A 508 2.45 -35.58 -27.20
C GLN A 508 2.11 -35.55 -28.70
N THR A 509 3.11 -35.26 -29.52
CA THR A 509 3.12 -35.59 -30.95
C THR A 509 3.39 -37.09 -31.11
N VAL A 510 2.49 -37.78 -31.80
CA VAL A 510 2.63 -39.20 -32.18
C VAL A 510 3.69 -39.34 -33.27
N GLY A 511 4.66 -40.24 -33.09
CA GLY A 511 5.57 -40.68 -34.16
C GLY A 511 6.83 -41.41 -33.71
N ASP A 512 6.77 -42.75 -33.76
CA ASP A 512 7.80 -43.79 -33.99
C ASP A 512 9.24 -43.69 -33.46
N GLY A 513 9.68 -44.77 -32.78
CA GLY A 513 11.09 -45.20 -32.77
C GLY A 513 11.57 -45.87 -31.47
N MET A 514 11.70 -47.20 -31.48
CA MET A 514 12.21 -48.03 -30.38
C MET A 514 13.70 -47.79 -30.03
N MET A 515 14.06 -47.92 -28.74
CA MET A 515 15.02 -48.90 -28.18
C MET A 515 15.22 -48.62 -26.68
N GLY A 516 15.02 -49.64 -25.85
CA GLY A 516 14.88 -49.50 -24.40
C GLY A 516 16.15 -49.76 -23.60
N VAL A 517 16.08 -49.44 -22.30
CA VAL A 517 16.78 -50.07 -21.18
C VAL A 517 15.93 -49.84 -19.91
N SER A 518 15.69 -50.88 -19.12
CA SER A 518 15.20 -50.85 -17.72
C SER A 518 16.23 -51.59 -16.84
N PRO A 519 16.11 -51.75 -15.49
CA PRO A 519 15.18 -51.24 -14.45
C PRO A 519 15.99 -50.75 -13.20
N PRO A 520 15.60 -50.86 -11.90
CA PRO A 520 14.31 -51.12 -11.18
C PRO A 520 14.00 -50.04 -10.09
N GLY A 521 12.90 -49.98 -9.33
CA GLY A 521 11.70 -50.80 -9.11
C GLY A 521 11.01 -50.36 -7.80
N GLY A 522 9.68 -50.48 -7.73
CA GLY A 522 8.84 -50.42 -6.51
C GLY A 522 8.23 -49.03 -6.19
N SER A 523 6.93 -48.84 -5.94
CA SER A 523 5.80 -49.77 -5.73
C SER A 523 4.45 -49.03 -5.88
N ASN A 524 3.49 -49.72 -6.48
CA ASN A 524 2.11 -49.33 -6.82
C ASN A 524 1.20 -49.05 -5.61
N THR A 525 0.21 -48.17 -5.82
CA THR A 525 -1.15 -48.32 -5.28
C THR A 525 -2.19 -48.08 -6.37
N THR A 526 -3.26 -48.87 -6.29
CA THR A 526 -4.17 -49.28 -7.37
C THR A 526 -5.35 -48.32 -7.58
N TYR A 527 -5.75 -48.16 -8.84
CA TYR A 527 -6.96 -47.47 -9.29
C TYR A 527 -8.26 -48.23 -8.97
N GLY A 528 -9.33 -47.47 -8.73
CA GLY A 528 -10.71 -47.90 -8.90
C GLY A 528 -11.45 -46.97 -9.85
N THR A 529 -11.77 -47.44 -11.06
CA THR A 529 -12.89 -46.95 -11.89
C THR A 529 -13.72 -48.17 -12.26
N PRO A 530 -15.05 -48.07 -12.34
CA PRO A 530 -15.63 -47.90 -13.68
C PRO A 530 -16.97 -47.12 -13.70
N ARG A 531 -17.23 -46.40 -14.79
CA ARG A 531 -18.33 -46.70 -15.75
C ARG A 531 -18.56 -45.56 -16.75
N THR A 532 -18.14 -45.86 -17.97
CA THR A 532 -18.80 -45.63 -19.27
C THR A 532 -20.22 -45.06 -19.28
N TYR A 533 -20.44 -44.02 -20.07
CA TYR A 533 -21.59 -43.91 -20.99
C TYR A 533 -21.23 -43.11 -22.24
N GLU A 534 -21.71 -43.60 -23.38
CA GLU A 534 -21.35 -43.25 -24.74
C GLU A 534 -22.12 -42.04 -25.32
N HIS A 535 -21.46 -41.41 -26.30
CA HIS A 535 -21.95 -40.81 -27.55
C HIS A 535 -23.34 -40.15 -27.65
N SER A 536 -23.34 -38.88 -28.09
CA SER A 536 -24.00 -38.53 -29.36
C SER A 536 -23.38 -37.31 -30.03
N ARG A 537 -22.96 -37.52 -31.29
CA ARG A 537 -22.65 -36.50 -32.29
C ARG A 537 -23.95 -36.01 -32.90
N ASN A 538 -24.02 -34.72 -33.23
CA ASN A 538 -24.75 -34.26 -34.41
C ASN A 538 -24.03 -33.01 -34.96
N GLY A 539 -23.65 -33.06 -36.23
CA GLY A 539 -23.25 -31.90 -37.01
C GLY A 539 -24.41 -31.44 -37.90
N SER A 540 -24.35 -30.21 -38.42
CA SER A 540 -24.19 -29.93 -39.85
C SER A 540 -24.49 -28.46 -40.22
N SER A 541 -23.82 -28.01 -41.29
CA SER A 541 -24.08 -26.85 -42.19
C SER A 541 -23.90 -25.43 -41.63
N GLY A 542 -23.21 -24.47 -42.26
CA GLY A 542 -22.75 -24.33 -43.65
C GLY A 542 -23.52 -23.20 -44.35
N GLY A 543 -22.87 -22.07 -44.68
CA GLY A 543 -23.50 -20.99 -45.47
C GLY A 543 -22.65 -19.72 -45.62
N TYR A 544 -21.99 -19.60 -46.77
CA TYR A 544 -21.32 -18.38 -47.28
C TYR A 544 -22.34 -17.37 -47.85
N SER A 545 -22.06 -16.06 -47.79
CA SER A 545 -21.86 -15.19 -48.97
C SER A 545 -22.00 -13.67 -48.71
N GLN A 546 -21.00 -12.93 -49.22
CA GLN A 546 -21.02 -11.62 -49.91
C GLN A 546 -21.74 -10.38 -49.33
N GLY A 547 -20.92 -9.39 -48.94
CA GLY A 547 -20.59 -8.20 -49.73
C GLY A 547 -21.69 -7.23 -50.20
N GLN A 548 -21.63 -5.97 -49.77
CA GLN A 548 -21.91 -4.83 -50.66
C GLN A 548 -21.27 -3.51 -50.18
N LEU A 549 -20.44 -2.95 -51.06
CA LEU A 549 -19.96 -1.59 -51.10
C LEU A 549 -21.11 -0.62 -51.42
N VAL A 550 -21.15 0.54 -50.76
CA VAL A 550 -21.80 1.74 -51.32
C VAL A 550 -20.87 2.94 -51.12
N PHE A 551 -20.33 3.40 -52.24
CA PHE A 551 -19.78 4.74 -52.45
C PHE A 551 -20.93 5.76 -52.47
N ASN A 552 -20.74 6.93 -51.87
CA ASN A 552 -21.23 8.16 -52.48
C ASN A 552 -20.39 9.38 -52.09
N ARG A 553 -20.44 10.36 -52.98
CA ARG A 553 -19.39 11.32 -53.37
C ARG A 553 -19.98 12.75 -53.30
N TYR A 554 -19.08 13.75 -53.22
CA TYR A 554 -19.30 15.20 -53.47
C TYR A 554 -20.12 15.97 -52.39
N GLU A 555 -19.89 17.25 -52.05
CA GLU A 555 -19.24 18.36 -52.76
C GLU A 555 -18.92 19.57 -51.83
N HIS A 556 -17.87 20.33 -52.22
CA HIS A 556 -17.56 21.76 -52.04
C HIS A 556 -18.14 22.66 -50.89
N ARG A 557 -17.23 23.38 -50.21
CA ARG A 557 -17.20 24.87 -50.19
C ARG A 557 -15.88 25.47 -49.67
N VAL A 558 -15.34 26.41 -50.44
CA VAL A 558 -14.29 27.40 -50.11
C VAL A 558 -14.97 28.62 -49.42
N PRO A 559 -14.29 29.53 -48.68
CA PRO A 559 -13.45 30.56 -49.30
C PRO A 559 -12.16 30.91 -48.51
N GLY A 560 -11.15 31.39 -49.23
CA GLY A 560 -10.04 32.14 -48.64
C GLY A 560 -10.34 33.63 -48.54
N LEU A 561 -9.60 34.35 -47.69
CA LEU A 561 -9.04 35.68 -47.98
C LEU A 561 -8.16 36.15 -46.82
N ALA A 562 -6.92 36.47 -47.15
CA ALA A 562 -5.98 37.24 -46.35
C ALA A 562 -6.30 38.74 -46.46
N ILE A 563 -6.00 39.55 -45.43
CA ILE A 563 -5.56 40.95 -45.52
C ILE A 563 -4.87 41.36 -44.19
N SER A 564 -3.61 41.78 -44.36
CA SER A 564 -2.84 42.89 -43.76
C SER A 564 -2.95 43.35 -42.27
N ARG A 565 -1.77 43.30 -41.63
CA ARG A 565 -1.07 44.32 -40.81
C ARG A 565 -1.88 45.44 -40.13
N THR A 566 -1.66 45.59 -38.82
CA THR A 566 -1.23 46.87 -38.20
C THR A 566 -0.43 46.63 -36.92
N HIS A 567 0.74 47.27 -36.84
CA HIS A 567 1.50 47.54 -35.62
C HIS A 567 0.69 48.41 -34.64
N SER A 568 0.80 48.17 -33.33
CA SER A 568 0.87 49.25 -32.34
C SER A 568 1.60 48.81 -31.08
N THR A 569 2.66 49.56 -30.80
CA THR A 569 3.50 49.59 -29.60
C THR A 569 2.86 50.49 -28.52
N ARG A 570 3.43 50.44 -27.30
CA ARG A 570 3.19 51.23 -26.05
C ARG A 570 2.16 50.61 -25.09
N ALA A 571 2.40 50.52 -23.79
CA ALA A 571 3.52 50.91 -22.92
C ALA A 571 3.55 49.97 -21.70
#